data_AF-A0A2H9P4S4-F1
#
_entry.id   AF-A0A2H9P4S4-F1
#
_cell.length_a   1.000
_cell.length_b   1.000
_cell.length_c   1.000
_cell.angle_alpha   90.00
_cell.angle_beta   90.00
_cell.angle_gamma   90.00
#
_symmetry.space_group_name_H-M   'P 1'
#
loop_
_entity.id
_entity.type
_entity.pdbx_description
1 polymer ?
#
loop_
_entity_poly.entity_id
_entity_poly.type
_entity_poly.pdbx_seq_one_letter_code
_entity_poly.pdbx_strand_id
1 'polypeptide(L)'
;TAKDIILSIIKNIGTSGGNGTVIEYRGEGILDLSMEQRMTICNMSIEAGARAGLIAPDEKTFEYLRGRQYTPKNYEFLVDYWRDNLKTDNDAKFEKNYTLHIDNIAPQVSWGTNPGMTCDVTELIPSPEDFAKGDQNQKKGAEKALEYMNLKSGIPITEIKINRVFIGSCTNARLEDLIEASKVVKGRKVFPNVKAMVVPGSQMVKKQAEDLGLDKIFIDANFEWRESGCSMCLGMNPDILSPGERCASTSNRNFEGRQGTGGRTHLVSPVMAAAAAISGHFVDVRDMDLN
;
A
#
# COMPACT_ATOMS: atom_id res chain seq x y z
N THR A 1 -3.22 -3.89 -7.69
CA THR A 1 -3.03 -2.43 -7.58
C THR A 1 -1.55 -2.09 -7.45
N ALA A 2 -1.16 -0.80 -7.52
CA ALA A 2 0.24 -0.38 -7.31
C ALA A 2 0.80 -0.79 -5.94
N LYS A 3 -0.07 -0.82 -4.90
CA LYS A 3 0.30 -1.28 -3.56
C LYS A 3 0.62 -2.78 -3.54
N ASP A 4 -0.14 -3.58 -4.27
CA ASP A 4 0.11 -5.03 -4.42
C ASP A 4 1.43 -5.29 -5.18
N ILE A 5 1.71 -4.49 -6.23
CA ILE A 5 2.96 -4.58 -6.99
C ILE A 5 4.15 -4.34 -6.05
N ILE A 6 4.18 -3.23 -5.31
CA ILE A 6 5.35 -2.90 -4.48
C ILE A 6 5.49 -3.83 -3.27
N LEU A 7 4.39 -4.28 -2.67
CA LEU A 7 4.44 -5.30 -1.61
C LEU A 7 4.98 -6.63 -2.15
N SER A 8 4.59 -7.05 -3.36
CA SER A 8 5.12 -8.25 -4.01
C SER A 8 6.62 -8.10 -4.33
N ILE A 9 7.08 -6.91 -4.76
CA ILE A 9 8.51 -6.63 -4.92
C ILE A 9 9.24 -6.81 -3.60
N ILE A 10 8.79 -6.15 -2.52
CA ILE A 10 9.45 -6.19 -1.20
C ILE A 10 9.43 -7.61 -0.61
N LYS A 11 8.34 -8.36 -0.80
CA LYS A 11 8.25 -9.80 -0.44
C LYS A 11 9.38 -10.62 -1.07
N ASN A 12 9.70 -10.35 -2.33
CA ASN A 12 10.67 -11.15 -3.09
C ASN A 12 12.13 -10.72 -2.89
N ILE A 13 12.39 -9.41 -2.83
CA ILE A 13 13.76 -8.89 -2.66
C ILE A 13 14.15 -8.69 -1.19
N GLY A 14 13.17 -8.75 -0.28
CA GLY A 14 13.33 -8.52 1.15
C GLY A 14 13.46 -7.04 1.52
N THR A 15 13.37 -6.73 2.82
CA THR A 15 13.48 -5.37 3.36
C THR A 15 14.89 -4.77 3.26
N SER A 16 15.87 -5.58 2.83
CA SER A 16 17.26 -5.18 2.61
C SER A 16 17.68 -5.30 1.14
N GLY A 17 16.75 -5.60 0.22
CA GLY A 17 17.06 -5.87 -1.18
C GLY A 17 17.71 -4.69 -1.92
N GLY A 18 17.33 -3.47 -1.54
CA GLY A 18 17.87 -2.21 -2.06
C GLY A 18 18.96 -1.58 -1.19
N ASN A 19 19.47 -2.25 -0.16
CA ASN A 19 20.46 -1.64 0.74
C ASN A 19 21.68 -1.12 -0.02
N GLY A 20 21.97 0.18 0.18
CA GLY A 20 23.09 0.86 -0.46
C GLY A 20 22.82 1.34 -1.90
N THR A 21 21.65 1.06 -2.48
CA THR A 21 21.34 1.37 -3.88
C THR A 21 20.13 2.31 -4.02
N VAL A 22 19.90 2.77 -5.25
CA VAL A 22 18.64 3.38 -5.70
C VAL A 22 17.92 2.35 -6.57
N ILE A 23 16.61 2.20 -6.41
CA ILE A 23 15.80 1.32 -7.25
C ILE A 23 15.18 2.15 -8.37
N GLU A 24 15.44 1.76 -9.62
CA GLU A 24 14.69 2.25 -10.77
C GLU A 24 13.62 1.23 -11.14
N TYR A 25 12.36 1.66 -11.22
CA TYR A 25 11.25 0.82 -11.66
C TYR A 25 10.96 1.06 -13.14
N ARG A 26 10.98 -0.02 -13.93
CA ARG A 26 10.89 0.00 -15.39
C ARG A 26 9.95 -1.11 -15.88
N GLY A 27 9.50 -0.99 -17.12
CA GLY A 27 8.67 -1.99 -17.82
C GLY A 27 7.22 -1.58 -18.00
N GLU A 28 6.48 -2.34 -18.82
CA GLU A 28 5.10 -2.05 -19.22
C GLU A 28 4.18 -1.85 -18.02
N GLY A 29 4.27 -2.72 -17.02
CA GLY A 29 3.48 -2.63 -15.79
C GLY A 29 3.71 -1.34 -14.98
N ILE A 30 4.81 -0.62 -15.19
CA ILE A 30 5.08 0.70 -14.57
C ILE A 30 4.56 1.84 -15.48
N LEU A 31 4.71 1.69 -16.80
CA LEU A 31 4.21 2.66 -17.78
C LEU A 31 2.69 2.79 -17.69
N ASP A 32 1.98 1.70 -17.42
CA ASP A 32 0.52 1.68 -17.28
C ASP A 32 0.00 2.38 -16.01
N LEU A 33 0.85 2.62 -15.03
CA LEU A 33 0.46 3.27 -13.79
C LEU A 33 0.21 4.77 -13.95
N SER A 34 -0.79 5.27 -13.24
CA SER A 34 -1.00 6.71 -13.03
C SER A 34 0.15 7.32 -12.22
N MET A 35 0.22 8.65 -12.17
CA MET A 35 1.20 9.31 -11.29
C MET A 35 0.97 9.03 -9.80
N GLU A 36 -0.28 8.91 -9.35
CA GLU A 36 -0.60 8.59 -7.95
C GLU A 36 -0.12 7.18 -7.58
N GLN A 37 -0.28 6.23 -8.50
CA GLN A 37 0.21 4.85 -8.37
C GLN A 37 1.73 4.75 -8.39
N ARG A 38 2.40 5.50 -9.26
CA ARG A 38 3.87 5.60 -9.29
C ARG A 38 4.42 6.14 -7.97
N MET A 39 3.75 7.14 -7.39
CA MET A 39 4.10 7.66 -6.07
C MET A 39 3.94 6.62 -4.97
N THR A 40 2.93 5.73 -5.02
CA THR A 40 2.81 4.60 -4.09
C THR A 40 4.03 3.67 -4.18
N ILE A 41 4.48 3.32 -5.38
CA ILE A 41 5.65 2.47 -5.60
C ILE A 41 6.93 3.14 -5.05
N CYS A 42 7.22 4.36 -5.50
CA CYS A 42 8.42 5.08 -5.07
C CYS A 42 8.41 5.41 -3.56
N ASN A 43 7.24 5.65 -2.97
CA ASN A 43 7.11 5.88 -1.53
C ASN A 43 7.61 4.67 -0.72
N MET A 44 7.38 3.46 -1.23
CA MET A 44 7.70 2.22 -0.55
C MET A 44 9.10 1.65 -0.87
N SER A 45 9.94 2.38 -1.62
CA SER A 45 11.30 1.94 -1.92
C SER A 45 12.19 1.86 -0.68
N ILE A 46 11.96 2.72 0.32
CA ILE A 46 12.69 2.69 1.59
C ILE A 46 12.34 1.46 2.42
N GLU A 47 11.14 0.90 2.27
CA GLU A 47 10.75 -0.37 2.89
C GLU A 47 11.47 -1.58 2.28
N ALA A 48 12.03 -1.45 1.08
CA ALA A 48 12.98 -2.41 0.49
C ALA A 48 14.45 -2.14 0.88
N GLY A 49 14.71 -1.12 1.71
CA GLY A 49 16.06 -0.71 2.11
C GLY A 49 16.77 0.22 1.11
N ALA A 50 16.09 0.65 0.05
CA ALA A 50 16.66 1.54 -0.96
C ALA A 50 16.78 2.97 -0.47
N ARG A 51 17.80 3.69 -0.96
CA ARG A 51 17.98 5.13 -0.71
C ARG A 51 16.89 5.98 -1.36
N ALA A 52 16.44 5.57 -2.54
CA ALA A 52 15.39 6.21 -3.30
C ALA A 52 14.74 5.22 -4.29
N GLY A 53 13.55 5.59 -4.76
CA GLY A 53 12.86 4.95 -5.88
C GLY A 53 12.70 5.93 -7.02
N LEU A 54 12.97 5.50 -8.25
CA LEU A 54 12.88 6.31 -9.46
C LEU A 54 12.01 5.65 -10.51
N ILE A 55 11.19 6.46 -11.18
CA ILE A 55 10.46 6.11 -12.39
C ILE A 55 10.73 7.23 -13.38
N ALA A 56 11.22 6.89 -14.57
CA ALA A 56 11.50 7.88 -15.60
C ALA A 56 10.21 8.62 -16.00
N PRO A 57 10.28 9.95 -16.24
CA PRO A 57 9.11 10.70 -16.66
C PRO A 57 8.68 10.30 -18.08
N ASP A 58 7.38 10.28 -18.29
CA ASP A 58 6.74 10.05 -19.57
C ASP A 58 5.50 10.95 -19.72
N GLU A 59 4.67 10.67 -20.74
CA GLU A 59 3.47 11.46 -21.02
C GLU A 59 2.53 11.57 -19.82
N LYS A 60 2.38 10.52 -18.99
CA LYS A 60 1.55 10.59 -17.79
C LYS A 60 2.13 11.53 -16.76
N THR A 61 3.46 11.56 -16.63
CA THR A 61 4.15 12.52 -15.76
C THR A 61 3.96 13.94 -16.26
N PHE A 62 4.07 14.16 -17.57
CA PHE A 62 3.92 15.47 -18.18
C PHE A 62 2.47 15.98 -18.04
N GLU A 63 1.47 15.21 -18.46
CA GLU A 63 0.06 15.60 -18.31
C GLU A 63 -0.32 15.84 -16.84
N TYR A 64 0.20 15.03 -15.91
CA TYR A 64 -0.04 15.26 -14.49
C TYR A 64 0.51 16.62 -14.02
N LEU A 65 1.64 17.09 -14.54
CA LEU A 65 2.25 18.37 -14.16
C LEU A 65 1.63 19.57 -14.89
N ARG A 66 1.10 19.39 -16.10
CA ARG A 66 0.59 20.50 -16.92
C ARG A 66 -0.48 21.31 -16.19
N GLY A 67 -0.34 22.63 -16.18
CA GLY A 67 -1.31 23.56 -15.57
C GLY A 67 -1.34 23.62 -14.04
N ARG A 68 -0.49 22.88 -13.32
CA ARG A 68 -0.40 22.99 -11.85
C ARG A 68 0.27 24.30 -11.41
N GLN A 69 -0.02 24.71 -10.17
CA GLN A 69 0.37 26.02 -9.60
C GLN A 69 1.86 26.38 -9.76
N TYR A 70 2.77 25.40 -9.69
CA TYR A 70 4.21 25.62 -9.74
C TYR A 70 4.85 25.20 -11.06
N THR A 71 4.03 24.94 -12.07
CA THR A 71 4.51 24.56 -13.39
C THR A 71 5.15 25.78 -14.07
N PRO A 72 6.40 25.66 -14.57
CA PRO A 72 7.14 26.80 -15.13
C PRO A 72 6.49 27.30 -16.42
N LYS A 73 6.69 28.59 -16.75
CA LYS A 73 6.10 29.21 -17.95
C LYS A 73 6.61 28.59 -19.26
N ASN A 74 7.86 28.15 -19.30
CA ASN A 74 8.47 27.47 -20.45
C ASN A 74 8.23 25.95 -20.42
N TYR A 75 7.06 25.52 -19.94
CA TYR A 75 6.73 24.12 -19.69
C TYR A 75 6.93 23.22 -20.91
N GLU A 76 6.38 23.60 -22.07
CA GLU A 76 6.44 22.75 -23.27
C GLU A 76 7.88 22.53 -23.75
N PHE A 77 8.75 23.55 -23.66
CA PHE A 77 10.18 23.39 -23.94
C PHE A 77 10.88 22.44 -22.95
N LEU A 78 10.51 22.52 -21.67
CA LEU A 78 11.07 21.63 -20.65
C LEU A 78 10.60 20.18 -20.83
N VAL A 79 9.38 19.96 -21.31
CA VAL A 79 8.87 18.61 -21.63
C VAL A 79 9.74 17.94 -22.69
N ASP A 80 10.11 18.65 -23.78
CA ASP A 80 11.02 18.13 -24.79
C ASP A 80 12.39 17.78 -24.19
N TYR A 81 12.96 18.68 -23.40
CA TYR A 81 14.22 18.43 -22.69
C TYR A 81 14.12 17.20 -21.75
N TRP A 82 13.06 17.09 -20.95
CA TRP A 82 12.88 15.97 -20.03
C TRP A 82 12.71 14.64 -20.76
N ARG A 83 11.98 14.64 -21.88
CA ARG A 83 11.74 13.45 -22.69
C ARG A 83 13.04 12.84 -23.21
N ASP A 84 13.98 13.70 -23.60
CA ASP A 84 15.25 13.31 -24.21
C ASP A 84 16.34 13.02 -23.17
N ASN A 85 16.30 13.65 -21.98
CA ASN A 85 17.44 13.66 -21.05
C ASN A 85 17.18 13.00 -19.69
N LEU A 86 15.93 12.66 -19.34
CA LEU A 86 15.60 12.10 -18.01
C LEU A 86 15.22 10.60 -18.04
N LYS A 87 15.61 9.90 -19.10
CA LYS A 87 15.47 8.45 -19.22
C LYS A 87 16.83 7.79 -19.07
N THR A 88 16.82 6.57 -18.57
CA THR A 88 18.03 5.76 -18.47
C THR A 88 18.56 5.39 -19.85
N ASP A 89 19.87 5.58 -20.04
CA ASP A 89 20.57 5.25 -21.27
C ASP A 89 20.49 3.75 -21.59
N ASN A 90 20.52 3.41 -22.88
CA ASN A 90 20.39 2.03 -23.33
C ASN A 90 21.55 1.12 -22.89
N ASP A 91 22.73 1.68 -22.63
CA ASP A 91 23.92 0.97 -22.17
C ASP A 91 24.15 1.10 -20.65
N ALA A 92 23.20 1.68 -19.93
CA ALA A 92 23.26 1.79 -18.47
C ALA A 92 23.37 0.40 -17.82
N LYS A 93 24.28 0.30 -16.84
CA LYS A 93 24.54 -0.94 -16.11
C LYS A 93 23.88 -0.90 -14.75
N PHE A 94 23.07 -1.92 -14.47
CA PHE A 94 22.45 -2.13 -13.18
C PHE A 94 23.22 -3.20 -12.39
N GLU A 95 23.59 -2.89 -11.15
CA GLU A 95 24.29 -3.83 -10.26
C GLU A 95 23.44 -5.08 -9.96
N LYS A 96 22.12 -4.88 -9.83
CA LYS A 96 21.14 -5.92 -9.53
C LYS A 96 19.90 -5.71 -10.40
N ASN A 97 19.29 -6.80 -10.82
CA ASN A 97 18.05 -6.78 -11.58
C ASN A 97 17.06 -7.77 -10.97
N TYR A 98 15.79 -7.39 -10.94
CA TYR A 98 14.68 -8.24 -10.52
C TYR A 98 13.50 -7.98 -11.46
N THR A 99 12.93 -9.05 -12.02
CA THR A 99 11.78 -8.99 -12.92
C THR A 99 10.56 -9.58 -12.22
N LEU A 100 9.45 -8.85 -12.25
CA LEU A 100 8.17 -9.27 -11.72
C LEU A 100 7.13 -9.34 -12.85
N HIS A 101 6.45 -10.47 -12.97
CA HIS A 101 5.32 -10.62 -13.88
C HIS A 101 4.02 -10.25 -13.15
N ILE A 102 3.44 -9.09 -13.47
CA ILE A 102 2.31 -8.52 -12.73
C ILE A 102 1.01 -9.32 -12.87
N ASP A 103 0.84 -10.04 -13.98
CA ASP A 103 -0.37 -10.84 -14.28
C ASP A 103 -0.59 -11.96 -13.28
N ASN A 104 0.47 -12.38 -12.58
CA ASN A 104 0.44 -13.47 -11.61
C ASN A 104 0.24 -12.99 -10.16
N ILE A 105 0.03 -11.69 -9.94
CA ILE A 105 -0.05 -11.12 -8.58
C ILE A 105 -1.51 -11.11 -8.13
N ALA A 106 -1.84 -11.92 -7.12
CA ALA A 106 -3.09 -11.75 -6.38
C ALA A 106 -2.98 -10.54 -5.42
N PRO A 107 -4.09 -10.01 -4.89
CA PRO A 107 -4.04 -8.98 -3.86
C PRO A 107 -3.12 -9.39 -2.69
N GLN A 108 -2.28 -8.46 -2.21
CA GLN A 108 -1.26 -8.77 -1.19
C GLN A 108 -1.72 -8.39 0.21
N VAL A 109 -1.36 -9.21 1.21
CA VAL A 109 -1.61 -8.94 2.63
C VAL A 109 -0.35 -9.26 3.43
N SER A 110 0.15 -8.31 4.22
CA SER A 110 1.26 -8.62 5.15
C SER A 110 0.76 -9.49 6.29
N TRP A 111 1.40 -10.63 6.59
CA TRP A 111 1.04 -11.49 7.72
C TRP A 111 1.89 -11.23 8.97
N GLY A 112 3.09 -10.66 8.80
CA GLY A 112 4.04 -10.41 9.89
C GLY A 112 4.15 -8.94 10.31
N THR A 113 5.33 -8.53 10.77
CA THR A 113 5.60 -7.22 11.39
C THR A 113 6.50 -6.31 10.54
N ASN A 114 6.74 -6.67 9.28
CA ASN A 114 7.39 -5.81 8.30
C ASN A 114 6.83 -6.08 6.89
N PRO A 115 7.07 -5.18 5.91
CA PRO A 115 6.52 -5.32 4.56
C PRO A 115 7.01 -6.54 3.77
N GLY A 116 8.17 -7.10 4.11
CA GLY A 116 8.69 -8.33 3.49
C GLY A 116 7.96 -9.59 3.95
N MET A 117 7.27 -9.55 5.08
CA MET A 117 6.42 -10.63 5.58
C MET A 117 5.00 -10.50 5.00
N THR A 118 4.92 -10.69 3.69
CA THR A 118 3.70 -10.57 2.88
C THR A 118 3.47 -11.83 2.07
N CYS A 119 2.20 -12.13 1.79
CA CYS A 119 1.80 -13.20 0.88
C CYS A 119 0.54 -12.79 0.11
N ASP A 120 0.16 -13.63 -0.84
CA ASP A 120 -1.06 -13.45 -1.62
C ASP A 120 -2.28 -13.74 -0.72
N VAL A 121 -3.39 -13.02 -0.93
CA VAL A 121 -4.62 -13.22 -0.15
C VAL A 121 -5.18 -14.66 -0.28
N THR A 122 -4.84 -15.35 -1.37
CA THR A 122 -5.23 -16.73 -1.65
C THR A 122 -4.34 -17.78 -0.98
N GLU A 123 -3.26 -17.37 -0.32
CA GLU A 123 -2.29 -18.27 0.30
C GLU A 123 -2.59 -18.53 1.78
N LEU A 124 -1.86 -19.51 2.33
CA LEU A 124 -1.79 -19.77 3.76
C LEU A 124 -0.64 -18.95 4.38
N ILE A 125 -0.76 -18.63 5.67
CA ILE A 125 0.35 -18.06 6.43
C ILE A 125 1.53 -19.05 6.40
N PRO A 126 2.73 -18.64 5.95
CA PRO A 126 3.85 -19.56 5.82
C PRO A 126 4.33 -20.06 7.19
N SER A 127 4.93 -21.26 7.22
CA SER A 127 5.69 -21.68 8.39
C SER A 127 6.97 -20.85 8.54
N PRO A 128 7.49 -20.65 9.77
CA PRO A 128 8.80 -20.02 9.96
C PRO A 128 9.92 -20.72 9.18
N GLU A 129 9.86 -22.04 9.05
CA GLU A 129 10.78 -22.84 8.25
C GLU A 129 10.72 -22.50 6.76
N ASP A 130 9.51 -22.46 6.17
CA ASP A 130 9.31 -22.18 4.76
C ASP A 130 9.70 -20.74 4.41
N PHE A 131 9.34 -19.78 5.28
CA PHE A 131 9.70 -18.37 5.11
C PHE A 131 11.22 -18.17 5.18
N ALA A 132 11.89 -18.84 6.12
CA ALA A 132 13.31 -18.65 6.36
C ALA A 132 14.21 -19.19 5.24
N LYS A 133 13.76 -20.19 4.49
CA LYS A 133 14.55 -20.86 3.44
C LYS A 133 15.97 -21.26 3.92
N GLY A 134 16.06 -21.68 5.18
CA GLY A 134 17.32 -22.10 5.84
C GLY A 134 18.03 -21.02 6.67
N ASP A 135 17.64 -19.75 6.62
CA ASP A 135 18.24 -18.67 7.43
C ASP A 135 17.68 -18.66 8.87
N GLN A 136 18.54 -18.94 9.85
CA GLN A 136 18.15 -18.99 11.26
C GLN A 136 17.69 -17.64 11.84
N ASN A 137 18.19 -16.52 11.33
CA ASN A 137 17.73 -15.20 11.77
C ASN A 137 16.34 -14.90 11.21
N GLN A 138 16.09 -15.24 9.95
CA GLN A 138 14.75 -15.11 9.35
C GLN A 138 13.74 -16.01 10.05
N LYS A 139 14.13 -17.24 10.41
CA LYS A 139 13.27 -18.17 11.18
C LYS A 139 12.84 -17.55 12.51
N LYS A 140 13.80 -17.10 13.31
CA LYS A 140 13.52 -16.44 14.61
C LYS A 140 12.69 -15.17 14.43
N GLY A 141 12.92 -14.41 13.37
CA GLY A 141 12.13 -13.23 13.02
C GLY A 141 10.68 -13.58 12.73
N ALA A 142 10.43 -14.62 11.93
CA ALA A 142 9.10 -15.12 11.61
C ALA A 142 8.37 -15.67 12.85
N GLU A 143 9.04 -16.43 13.70
CA GLU A 143 8.48 -16.93 14.97
C GLU A 143 7.98 -15.78 15.86
N LYS A 144 8.81 -14.75 16.06
CA LYS A 144 8.44 -13.55 16.83
C LYS A 144 7.30 -12.77 16.19
N ALA A 145 7.32 -12.62 14.86
CA ALA A 145 6.28 -11.93 14.13
C ALA A 145 4.93 -12.65 14.27
N LEU A 146 4.89 -13.98 14.17
CA LEU A 146 3.68 -14.78 14.36
C LEU A 146 3.16 -14.69 15.80
N GLU A 147 4.05 -14.73 16.80
CA GLU A 147 3.71 -14.55 18.20
C GLU A 147 3.08 -13.16 18.44
N TYR A 148 3.74 -12.10 17.99
CA TYR A 148 3.24 -10.72 18.10
C TYR A 148 1.88 -10.55 17.42
N MET A 149 1.78 -11.03 16.18
CA MET A 149 0.57 -10.98 15.38
C MET A 149 -0.50 -11.93 15.88
N ASN A 150 -0.21 -12.81 16.84
CA ASN A 150 -1.09 -13.88 17.32
C ASN A 150 -1.73 -14.65 16.17
N LEU A 151 -0.86 -15.15 15.29
CA LEU A 151 -1.20 -15.96 14.13
C LEU A 151 -0.47 -17.30 14.21
N LYS A 152 -1.03 -18.31 13.54
CA LYS A 152 -0.39 -19.62 13.37
C LYS A 152 -0.17 -19.86 11.89
N SER A 153 0.91 -20.56 11.55
CA SER A 153 1.16 -21.01 10.19
C SER A 153 0.05 -21.96 9.70
N GLY A 154 -0.13 -22.03 8.39
CA GLY A 154 -1.12 -22.89 7.74
C GLY A 154 -2.55 -22.35 7.77
N ILE A 155 -2.82 -21.23 8.46
CA ILE A 155 -4.14 -20.57 8.42
C ILE A 155 -4.27 -19.80 7.10
N PRO A 156 -5.39 -19.91 6.36
CA PRO A 156 -5.65 -19.07 5.20
C PRO A 156 -5.66 -17.58 5.55
N ILE A 157 -5.08 -16.72 4.71
CA ILE A 157 -5.11 -15.27 4.94
C ILE A 157 -6.54 -14.74 5.07
N THR A 158 -7.47 -15.33 4.31
CA THR A 158 -8.89 -14.98 4.36
C THR A 158 -9.57 -15.30 5.69
N GLU A 159 -9.01 -16.15 6.55
CA GLU A 159 -9.57 -16.42 7.89
C GLU A 159 -9.18 -15.37 8.94
N ILE A 160 -8.27 -14.45 8.61
CA ILE A 160 -7.81 -13.42 9.55
C ILE A 160 -8.90 -12.36 9.72
N LYS A 161 -9.57 -12.40 10.87
CA LYS A 161 -10.55 -11.39 11.30
C LYS A 161 -9.89 -10.10 11.73
N ILE A 162 -10.50 -8.97 11.38
CA ILE A 162 -10.02 -7.64 11.73
C ILE A 162 -10.97 -6.93 12.69
N ASN A 163 -10.45 -5.92 13.39
CA ASN A 163 -11.20 -5.05 14.29
C ASN A 163 -11.23 -3.61 13.77
N ARG A 164 -10.18 -3.20 13.06
CA ARG A 164 -9.98 -1.84 12.59
C ARG A 164 -9.67 -1.82 11.09
N VAL A 165 -10.12 -0.78 10.40
CA VAL A 165 -9.66 -0.45 9.05
C VAL A 165 -9.19 1.00 9.02
N PHE A 166 -8.02 1.21 8.42
CA PHE A 166 -7.44 2.52 8.20
C PHE A 166 -7.12 2.69 6.71
N ILE A 167 -7.91 3.50 6.02
CA ILE A 167 -7.62 3.99 4.66
C ILE A 167 -7.06 5.40 4.80
N GLY A 168 -5.74 5.52 4.74
CA GLY A 168 -5.03 6.77 4.96
C GLY A 168 -3.51 6.62 4.79
N SER A 169 -2.77 7.70 5.08
CA SER A 169 -1.30 7.86 4.92
C SER A 169 -0.85 8.54 3.63
N CYS A 170 0.42 8.96 3.62
CA CYS A 170 1.09 9.48 2.41
C CYS A 170 1.29 8.42 1.31
N THR A 171 1.13 7.13 1.63
CA THR A 171 1.32 6.03 0.69
C THR A 171 0.08 5.82 -0.18
N ASN A 172 -1.10 5.74 0.45
CA ASN A 172 -2.37 5.42 -0.19
C ASN A 172 -3.53 6.12 0.54
N ALA A 173 -3.93 7.27 0.00
CA ALA A 173 -5.04 8.13 0.41
C ALA A 173 -5.23 9.31 -0.58
N ARG A 174 -4.74 9.16 -1.81
CA ARG A 174 -4.89 10.15 -2.88
C ARG A 174 -6.27 9.99 -3.52
N LEU A 175 -6.62 10.86 -4.47
CA LEU A 175 -7.98 10.90 -4.98
C LEU A 175 -8.36 9.59 -5.67
N GLU A 176 -7.46 8.97 -6.46
CA GLU A 176 -7.78 7.69 -7.09
C GLU A 176 -7.95 6.57 -6.06
N ASP A 177 -7.14 6.55 -4.99
CA ASP A 177 -7.21 5.53 -3.94
C ASP A 177 -8.62 5.54 -3.30
N LEU A 178 -9.16 6.75 -3.07
CA LEU A 178 -10.48 6.96 -2.48
C LEU A 178 -11.60 6.61 -3.47
N ILE A 179 -11.43 6.93 -4.75
CA ILE A 179 -12.38 6.55 -5.81
C ILE A 179 -12.47 5.02 -5.89
N GLU A 180 -11.33 4.31 -6.00
CA GLU A 180 -11.34 2.85 -6.10
C GLU A 180 -11.90 2.19 -4.84
N ALA A 181 -11.52 2.66 -3.65
CA ALA A 181 -12.11 2.17 -2.41
C ALA A 181 -13.62 2.42 -2.34
N SER A 182 -14.11 3.56 -2.84
CA SER A 182 -15.55 3.88 -2.82
C SER A 182 -16.39 2.91 -3.66
N LYS A 183 -15.83 2.36 -4.77
CA LYS A 183 -16.52 1.35 -5.59
C LYS A 183 -16.80 0.07 -4.80
N VAL A 184 -15.86 -0.33 -3.94
CA VAL A 184 -16.03 -1.48 -3.04
C VAL A 184 -17.09 -1.18 -1.97
N VAL A 185 -17.13 0.05 -1.47
CA VAL A 185 -17.96 0.46 -0.33
C VAL A 185 -19.41 0.78 -0.71
N LYS A 186 -19.64 1.29 -1.93
CA LYS A 186 -20.95 1.79 -2.37
C LYS A 186 -22.07 0.77 -2.19
N GLY A 187 -23.14 1.19 -1.51
CA GLY A 187 -24.32 0.35 -1.24
C GLY A 187 -24.11 -0.73 -0.17
N ARG A 188 -22.94 -0.77 0.49
CA ARG A 188 -22.60 -1.74 1.53
C ARG A 188 -22.42 -1.04 2.88
N LYS A 189 -22.33 -1.83 3.95
CA LYS A 189 -22.09 -1.33 5.32
C LYS A 189 -20.88 -2.04 5.90
N VAL A 190 -20.09 -1.31 6.69
CA VAL A 190 -19.00 -1.87 7.50
C VAL A 190 -19.55 -2.98 8.40
N PHE A 191 -18.78 -4.06 8.53
CA PHE A 191 -19.12 -5.19 9.37
C PHE A 191 -19.36 -4.73 10.83
N PRO A 192 -20.40 -5.20 11.54
CA PRO A 192 -20.83 -4.60 12.82
C PRO A 192 -19.76 -4.44 13.91
N ASN A 193 -18.72 -5.28 13.89
CA ASN A 193 -17.65 -5.28 14.88
C ASN A 193 -16.34 -4.66 14.37
N VAL A 194 -16.36 -4.04 13.20
CA VAL A 194 -15.21 -3.34 12.62
C VAL A 194 -15.39 -1.84 12.75
N LYS A 195 -14.34 -1.16 13.21
CA LYS A 195 -14.26 0.30 13.17
C LYS A 195 -13.41 0.72 11.98
N ALA A 196 -14.03 1.33 10.99
CA ALA A 196 -13.36 1.73 9.77
C ALA A 196 -13.26 3.26 9.68
N MET A 197 -12.11 3.76 9.25
CA MET A 197 -11.90 5.19 9.03
C MET A 197 -11.21 5.47 7.71
N VAL A 198 -11.51 6.65 7.17
CA VAL A 198 -10.85 7.21 5.99
C VAL A 198 -10.24 8.56 6.35
N VAL A 199 -8.95 8.70 6.06
CA VAL A 199 -8.17 9.92 6.29
C VAL A 199 -7.57 10.36 4.95
N PRO A 200 -8.16 11.36 4.27
CA PRO A 200 -7.67 11.81 2.97
C PRO A 200 -6.23 12.35 3.06
N GLY A 201 -5.40 12.09 2.05
CA GLY A 201 -3.97 12.36 2.09
C GLY A 201 -3.57 13.84 2.10
N SER A 202 -4.48 14.75 1.73
CA SER A 202 -4.31 16.19 1.86
C SER A 202 -5.66 16.90 1.89
N GLN A 203 -5.67 18.15 2.36
CA GLN A 203 -6.88 18.99 2.37
C GLN A 203 -7.44 19.21 0.96
N MET A 204 -6.58 19.28 -0.06
CA MET A 204 -7.02 19.36 -1.46
C MET A 204 -7.72 18.07 -1.91
N VAL A 205 -7.17 16.91 -1.58
CA VAL A 205 -7.78 15.60 -1.90
C VAL A 205 -9.11 15.43 -1.16
N LYS A 206 -9.17 15.82 0.12
CA LYS A 206 -10.41 15.79 0.91
C LYS A 206 -11.51 16.60 0.23
N LYS A 207 -11.22 17.86 -0.11
CA LYS A 207 -12.16 18.73 -0.82
C LYS A 207 -12.63 18.11 -2.14
N GLN A 208 -11.70 17.62 -2.96
CA GLN A 208 -12.05 16.98 -4.23
C GLN A 208 -12.92 15.72 -4.04
N ALA A 209 -12.64 14.93 -3.01
CA ALA A 209 -13.44 13.75 -2.68
C ALA A 209 -14.85 14.11 -2.21
N GLU A 210 -14.99 15.18 -1.42
CA GLU A 210 -16.28 15.73 -0.97
C GLU A 210 -17.08 16.34 -2.13
N ASP A 211 -16.42 17.06 -3.04
CA ASP A 211 -17.02 17.60 -4.27
C ASP A 211 -17.58 16.47 -5.18
N LEU A 212 -16.92 15.31 -5.18
CA LEU A 212 -17.37 14.09 -5.87
C LEU A 212 -18.40 13.27 -5.08
N GLY A 213 -18.69 13.63 -3.82
CA GLY A 213 -19.60 12.91 -2.92
C GLY A 213 -19.06 11.57 -2.41
N LEU A 214 -17.74 11.34 -2.46
CA LEU A 214 -17.12 10.11 -1.96
C LEU A 214 -17.25 10.01 -0.43
N ASP A 215 -17.16 11.13 0.27
CA ASP A 215 -17.37 11.24 1.71
C ASP A 215 -18.72 10.63 2.12
N LYS A 216 -19.78 10.92 1.38
CA LYS A 216 -21.13 10.39 1.63
C LYS A 216 -21.17 8.88 1.45
N ILE A 217 -20.52 8.34 0.42
CA ILE A 217 -20.42 6.89 0.21
C ILE A 217 -19.79 6.20 1.43
N PHE A 218 -18.68 6.76 1.95
CA PHE A 218 -18.00 6.21 3.12
C PHE A 218 -18.83 6.38 4.40
N ILE A 219 -19.39 7.55 4.65
CA ILE A 219 -20.24 7.83 5.82
C ILE A 219 -21.48 6.94 5.82
N ASP A 220 -22.15 6.82 4.66
CA ASP A 220 -23.30 5.95 4.49
C ASP A 220 -22.92 4.48 4.74
N ALA A 221 -21.68 4.07 4.51
CA ALA A 221 -21.22 2.73 4.87
C ALA A 221 -20.82 2.57 6.34
N ASN A 222 -20.93 3.60 7.18
CA ASN A 222 -20.43 3.69 8.57
C ASN A 222 -18.90 3.76 8.70
N PHE A 223 -18.19 4.30 7.70
CA PHE A 223 -16.81 4.73 7.91
C PHE A 223 -16.79 6.10 8.60
N GLU A 224 -15.81 6.28 9.48
CA GLU A 224 -15.47 7.61 9.98
C GLU A 224 -14.71 8.40 8.90
N TRP A 225 -15.33 9.47 8.39
CA TRP A 225 -14.66 10.42 7.49
C TRP A 225 -13.90 11.47 8.29
N ARG A 226 -12.57 11.41 8.26
CA ARG A 226 -11.69 12.22 9.13
C ARG A 226 -11.07 13.41 8.39
N GLU A 227 -10.43 14.29 9.16
CA GLU A 227 -9.58 15.35 8.64
C GLU A 227 -8.25 14.82 8.10
N SER A 228 -7.70 15.49 7.09
CA SER A 228 -6.42 15.08 6.50
C SER A 228 -5.26 15.22 7.48
N GLY A 229 -4.44 14.17 7.57
CA GLY A 229 -3.24 14.15 8.40
C GLY A 229 -2.60 12.76 8.45
N CYS A 230 -1.49 12.63 9.20
CA CYS A 230 -0.81 11.34 9.35
C CYS A 230 -1.68 10.30 10.10
N SER A 231 -2.55 10.74 11.02
CA SER A 231 -3.45 9.88 11.80
C SER A 231 -2.74 8.60 12.30
N MET A 232 -3.37 7.43 12.15
CA MET A 232 -2.87 6.16 12.62
C MET A 232 -1.57 5.70 11.94
N CYS A 233 -1.19 6.25 10.77
CA CYS A 233 0.05 5.87 10.07
C CYS A 233 1.31 6.12 10.93
N LEU A 234 1.25 7.12 11.81
CA LEU A 234 2.35 7.50 12.70
C LEU A 234 2.08 7.17 14.17
N GLY A 235 0.80 7.00 14.56
CA GLY A 235 0.42 6.66 15.94
C GLY A 235 0.74 7.76 16.97
N MET A 236 0.97 9.00 16.53
CA MET A 236 1.32 10.16 17.38
C MET A 236 0.10 11.03 17.75
N ASN A 237 -1.11 10.50 17.56
CA ASN A 237 -2.38 11.16 17.84
C ASN A 237 -3.33 10.12 18.45
N PRO A 238 -4.56 10.50 18.86
CA PRO A 238 -5.49 9.54 19.47
C PRO A 238 -5.92 8.37 18.57
N ASP A 239 -5.66 8.43 17.26
CA ASP A 239 -5.92 7.31 16.35
C ASP A 239 -4.83 6.25 16.51
N ILE A 240 -4.96 5.43 17.56
CA ILE A 240 -4.09 4.28 17.85
C ILE A 240 -4.90 3.00 18.04
N LEU A 241 -4.24 1.88 17.80
CA LEU A 241 -4.73 0.54 18.09
C LEU A 241 -4.56 0.21 19.57
N SER A 242 -5.57 -0.46 20.13
CA SER A 242 -5.47 -1.05 21.46
C SER A 242 -4.65 -2.36 21.40
N PRO A 243 -4.04 -2.80 22.52
CA PRO A 243 -3.35 -4.09 22.57
C PRO A 243 -4.24 -5.24 22.07
N GLY A 244 -3.74 -6.01 21.10
CA GLY A 244 -4.43 -7.13 20.49
C GLY A 244 -5.42 -6.76 19.37
N GLU A 245 -5.77 -5.49 19.20
CA GLU A 245 -6.62 -5.00 18.12
C GLU A 245 -5.91 -5.19 16.77
N ARG A 246 -6.62 -5.76 15.78
CA ARG A 246 -6.07 -6.03 14.45
C ARG A 246 -6.59 -5.06 13.41
N CYS A 247 -5.68 -4.45 12.64
CA CYS A 247 -5.99 -3.46 11.62
C CYS A 247 -5.62 -3.94 10.22
N ALA A 248 -6.53 -3.75 9.26
CA ALA A 248 -6.17 -3.63 7.84
C ALA A 248 -5.82 -2.17 7.55
N SER A 249 -4.58 -1.89 7.17
CA SER A 249 -4.04 -0.54 7.03
C SER A 249 -3.45 -0.32 5.64
N THR A 250 -3.74 0.84 5.05
CA THR A 250 -3.14 1.26 3.78
C THR A 250 -1.81 1.98 3.95
N SER A 251 -1.26 2.02 5.18
CA SER A 251 0.09 2.55 5.47
C SER A 251 1.19 1.75 4.77
N ASN A 252 2.42 2.25 4.82
CA ASN A 252 3.62 1.55 4.33
C ASN A 252 4.36 0.77 5.42
N ARG A 253 4.04 0.94 6.70
CA ARG A 253 4.80 0.36 7.84
C ARG A 253 3.89 -0.26 8.88
N ASN A 254 4.24 -1.47 9.29
CA ASN A 254 3.57 -2.28 10.31
C ASN A 254 4.52 -2.82 11.39
N PHE A 255 5.65 -2.13 11.63
CA PHE A 255 6.55 -2.46 12.73
C PHE A 255 5.81 -2.50 14.07
N GLU A 256 6.27 -3.37 14.97
CA GLU A 256 5.66 -3.53 16.29
C GLU A 256 5.53 -2.19 17.02
N GLY A 257 4.32 -1.88 17.50
CA GLY A 257 4.04 -0.63 18.21
C GLY A 257 3.82 0.60 17.32
N ARG A 258 4.04 0.50 16.00
CA ARG A 258 3.96 1.66 15.08
C ARG A 258 2.62 2.39 15.11
N GLN A 259 1.52 1.64 15.16
CA GLN A 259 0.15 2.20 15.18
C GLN A 259 -0.47 2.11 16.58
N GLY A 260 0.34 1.90 17.63
CA GLY A 260 -0.12 1.64 18.99
C GLY A 260 0.53 0.40 19.59
N THR A 261 0.92 0.48 20.86
CA THR A 261 1.59 -0.62 21.58
C THR A 261 0.71 -1.88 21.60
N GLY A 262 1.24 -2.98 21.07
CA GLY A 262 0.54 -4.26 20.98
C GLY A 262 -0.54 -4.34 19.89
N GLY A 263 -0.70 -3.31 19.06
CA GLY A 263 -1.60 -3.32 17.91
C GLY A 263 -1.05 -4.15 16.75
N ARG A 264 -1.91 -4.91 16.07
CA ARG A 264 -1.52 -5.87 15.03
C ARG A 264 -1.91 -5.35 13.66
N THR A 265 -0.94 -4.92 12.86
CA THR A 265 -1.21 -4.22 11.60
C THR A 265 -0.88 -5.08 10.39
N HIS A 266 -1.81 -5.13 9.45
CA HIS A 266 -1.65 -5.73 8.14
C HIS A 266 -1.62 -4.64 7.07
N LEU A 267 -0.57 -4.60 6.26
CA LEU A 267 -0.44 -3.71 5.11
C LEU A 267 -1.21 -4.28 3.93
N VAL A 268 -2.10 -3.47 3.38
CA VAL A 268 -2.95 -3.84 2.24
C VAL A 268 -3.18 -2.63 1.32
N SER A 269 -3.73 -2.87 0.13
CA SER A 269 -4.22 -1.82 -0.78
C SER A 269 -5.52 -1.18 -0.28
N PRO A 270 -5.90 0.03 -0.74
CA PRO A 270 -7.17 0.67 -0.38
C PRO A 270 -8.41 -0.18 -0.69
N VAL A 271 -8.42 -0.85 -1.83
CA VAL A 271 -9.52 -1.74 -2.24
C VAL A 271 -9.62 -2.95 -1.32
N MET A 272 -8.50 -3.55 -0.92
CA MET A 272 -8.48 -4.65 0.04
C MET A 272 -8.89 -4.20 1.45
N ALA A 273 -8.44 -3.02 1.89
CA ALA A 273 -8.84 -2.43 3.17
C ALA A 273 -10.36 -2.19 3.21
N ALA A 274 -10.91 -1.61 2.16
CA ALA A 274 -12.35 -1.40 1.99
C ALA A 274 -13.11 -2.74 2.00
N ALA A 275 -12.65 -3.73 1.23
CA ALA A 275 -13.25 -5.06 1.19
C ALA A 275 -13.26 -5.73 2.58
N ALA A 276 -12.13 -5.68 3.28
CA ALA A 276 -12.01 -6.22 4.63
C ALA A 276 -12.92 -5.49 5.63
N ALA A 277 -13.15 -4.18 5.47
CA ALA A 277 -14.07 -3.41 6.30
C ALA A 277 -15.51 -3.94 6.19
N ILE A 278 -15.93 -4.29 4.98
CA ILE A 278 -17.27 -4.82 4.71
C ILE A 278 -17.41 -6.27 5.20
N SER A 279 -16.39 -7.10 4.98
CA SER A 279 -16.44 -8.54 5.27
C SER A 279 -16.09 -8.89 6.73
N GLY A 280 -15.36 -8.03 7.44
CA GLY A 280 -14.86 -8.31 8.80
C GLY A 280 -13.59 -9.18 8.86
N HIS A 281 -13.07 -9.58 7.71
CA HIS A 281 -11.85 -10.37 7.51
C HIS A 281 -11.29 -10.10 6.11
N PHE A 282 -10.06 -10.54 5.81
CA PHE A 282 -9.53 -10.40 4.45
C PHE A 282 -10.31 -11.27 3.46
N VAL A 283 -10.53 -10.75 2.26
CA VAL A 283 -11.21 -11.44 1.16
C VAL A 283 -10.45 -11.19 -0.13
N ASP A 284 -10.58 -12.07 -1.10
CA ASP A 284 -10.12 -11.73 -2.44
C ASP A 284 -11.04 -10.68 -3.05
N VAL A 285 -10.55 -9.45 -3.19
CA VAL A 285 -11.34 -8.33 -3.72
C VAL A 285 -11.76 -8.55 -5.18
N ARG A 286 -11.10 -9.48 -5.90
CA ARG A 286 -11.47 -9.86 -7.27
C ARG A 286 -12.81 -10.59 -7.35
N ASP A 287 -13.25 -11.19 -6.24
CA ASP A 287 -14.52 -11.91 -6.15
C ASP A 287 -15.70 -11.00 -5.76
N MET A 288 -15.44 -9.72 -5.50
CA MET A 288 -16.48 -8.76 -5.15
C MET A 288 -17.07 -8.09 -6.39
N ASP A 289 -18.38 -7.85 -6.39
CA ASP A 289 -19.02 -7.04 -7.42
C ASP A 289 -18.67 -5.56 -7.21
N LEU A 290 -18.00 -4.94 -8.18
CA LEU A 290 -17.55 -3.54 -8.11
C LEU A 290 -18.35 -2.61 -9.05
N ASN A 291 -19.45 -3.12 -9.63
CA ASN A 291 -20.29 -2.40 -10.59
C ASN A 291 -21.42 -1.60 -9.94
#